data_AF-A0A5K7XIV6-F1
#
_entry.id   AF-A0A5K7XIV6-F1
#
_cell.length_a   1.000
_cell.length_b   1.000
_cell.length_c   1.000
_cell.angle_alpha   90.00
_cell.angle_beta   90.00
_cell.angle_gamma   90.00
#
_symmetry.space_group_name_H-M   'P 1'
#
loop_
_entity.id
_entity.type
_entity.pdbx_description
1 polymer ?
#
loop_
_entity_poly.entity_id
_entity_poly.type
_entity_poly.pdbx_seq_one_letter_code
_entity_poly.pdbx_strand_id
1 'polypeptide(L)'
;MISHRNCRHQGVSRASLAVTFIFVMAGVFAQSACGQRPSRELVIFRSQLQELKELHYQDSNPTHTIKRYEQLIANFSEAPEVTEAMYHLARYYRSKGISKQKAIYWFREAIARSAENSWVWSKARIGLAGQLRWMTDNPQAVREARVLVEEVAANNTNQIAVLVSVEFELMMQCIVEDNSTGAERHCSRLLGYDDRQTLPAMNPLEEKMLKSLQSRSVDLLMHKVSCGPGTREGKAAWVEQFEKKHPGHEWLGEPIRQARVRIDDMGNTSPEGAELLTSKRGSARTVMIFGNLLAVVVLCAIILRKRLLRPAGPA
;
A
#
# COMPACT_ATOMS: atom_id res chain seq x y z
N MET A 1 62.82 10.03 29.83
CA MET A 1 62.89 8.77 29.07
C MET A 1 61.53 8.50 28.42
N ILE A 2 61.29 9.01 27.21
CA ILE A 2 60.18 8.59 26.35
C ILE A 2 60.74 8.52 24.93
N SER A 3 60.64 7.34 24.32
CA SER A 3 61.26 6.97 23.04
C SER A 3 60.31 7.29 21.88
N HIS A 4 60.72 8.17 20.97
CA HIS A 4 60.03 8.38 19.70
C HIS A 4 60.29 7.21 18.73
N ARG A 5 59.23 6.54 18.27
CA ARG A 5 59.28 5.60 17.14
C ARG A 5 58.88 6.32 15.85
N ASN A 6 59.77 6.25 14.86
CA ASN A 6 59.57 6.70 13.48
C ASN A 6 58.58 5.78 12.74
N CYS A 7 57.49 6.34 12.22
CA CYS A 7 56.66 5.70 11.21
C CYS A 7 57.13 6.14 9.81
N ARG A 8 57.68 5.18 9.04
CA ARG A 8 57.98 5.35 7.62
C ARG A 8 56.69 5.21 6.80
N HIS A 9 56.26 6.28 6.14
CA HIS A 9 55.27 6.22 5.08
C HIS A 9 55.88 5.57 3.83
N GLN A 10 55.38 4.39 3.45
CA GLN A 10 55.63 3.83 2.12
C GLN A 10 54.77 4.57 1.10
N GLY A 11 55.41 5.25 0.16
CA GLY A 11 54.76 5.94 -0.94
C GLY A 11 54.18 4.94 -1.93
N VAL A 12 52.86 4.82 -1.95
CA VAL A 12 52.16 4.12 -3.04
C VAL A 12 52.19 5.04 -4.26
N SER A 13 52.90 4.61 -5.30
CA SER A 13 53.01 5.31 -6.58
C SER A 13 51.62 5.54 -7.19
N ARG A 14 51.32 6.81 -7.56
CA ARG A 14 50.09 7.24 -8.24
C ARG A 14 49.82 6.47 -9.54
N ALA A 15 50.82 5.82 -10.14
CA ALA A 15 50.65 5.00 -11.34
C ALA A 15 49.95 3.66 -11.06
N SER A 16 50.02 3.12 -9.84
CA SER A 16 49.43 1.81 -9.50
C SER A 16 47.91 1.88 -9.30
N LEU A 17 47.38 3.02 -8.82
CA LEU A 17 45.95 3.25 -8.66
C LEU A 17 45.21 3.44 -9.99
N ALA A 18 45.87 4.00 -11.01
CA ALA A 18 45.26 4.23 -12.32
C ALA A 18 45.02 2.91 -13.11
N VAL A 19 45.90 1.92 -12.97
CA VAL A 19 45.77 0.63 -13.67
C VAL A 19 44.67 -0.24 -13.05
N THR A 20 44.51 -0.22 -11.73
CA THR A 20 43.40 -0.94 -11.07
C THR A 20 42.04 -0.32 -11.38
N PHE A 21 41.95 1.01 -11.52
CA PHE A 21 40.70 1.68 -11.89
C PHE A 21 40.24 1.35 -13.32
N ILE A 22 41.17 1.19 -14.26
CA ILE A 22 40.85 0.83 -15.65
C ILE A 22 40.36 -0.62 -15.76
N PHE A 23 40.92 -1.57 -15.00
CA PHE A 23 40.46 -2.96 -15.01
C PHE A 23 39.10 -3.17 -14.32
N VAL A 24 38.80 -2.43 -13.25
CA VAL A 24 37.48 -2.49 -12.60
C VAL A 24 36.40 -1.87 -13.49
N MET A 25 36.68 -0.76 -14.18
CA MET A 25 35.72 -0.16 -15.11
C MET A 25 35.53 -1.04 -16.36
N ALA A 26 36.59 -1.63 -16.92
CA ALA A 26 36.46 -2.55 -18.06
C ALA A 26 35.64 -3.82 -17.70
N GLY A 27 35.78 -4.35 -16.48
CA GLY A 27 34.97 -5.48 -15.99
C GLY A 27 33.48 -5.14 -15.82
N VAL A 28 33.17 -3.92 -15.36
CA VAL A 28 31.79 -3.45 -15.20
C VAL A 28 31.13 -3.13 -16.56
N PHE A 29 31.89 -2.64 -17.54
CA PHE A 29 31.38 -2.41 -18.90
C PHE A 29 31.24 -3.70 -19.73
N ALA A 30 32.07 -4.73 -19.49
CA ALA A 30 31.96 -6.01 -20.19
C ALA A 30 30.72 -6.83 -19.77
N GLN A 31 30.28 -6.74 -18.50
CA GLN A 31 29.04 -7.39 -18.04
C GLN A 31 27.77 -6.71 -18.56
N SER A 32 27.83 -5.41 -18.87
CA SER A 32 26.68 -4.67 -19.40
C SER A 32 26.49 -4.79 -20.92
N ALA A 33 27.46 -5.36 -21.64
CA ALA A 33 27.41 -5.53 -23.10
C ALA A 33 26.84 -6.89 -23.54
N CYS A 34 26.75 -7.88 -22.65
CA CYS A 34 26.05 -9.14 -22.89
C CYS A 34 24.56 -9.04 -22.54
N GLY A 35 23.90 -7.99 -23.02
CA GLY A 35 22.44 -7.85 -22.93
C GLY A 35 21.77 -8.95 -23.73
N GLN A 36 21.57 -10.11 -23.12
CA GLN A 36 20.71 -11.16 -23.65
C GLN A 36 19.35 -10.51 -23.93
N ARG A 37 18.99 -10.42 -25.21
CA ARG A 37 17.66 -9.96 -25.59
C ARG A 37 16.65 -10.86 -24.85
N PRO A 38 15.63 -10.27 -24.20
CA PRO A 38 14.60 -11.07 -23.56
C PRO A 38 14.02 -12.05 -24.58
N SER A 39 13.71 -13.27 -24.13
CA SER A 39 13.09 -14.26 -25.01
C SER A 39 11.80 -13.71 -25.59
N ARG A 40 11.45 -14.12 -26.80
CA ARG A 40 10.20 -13.71 -27.47
C ARG A 40 8.98 -13.99 -26.58
N GLU A 41 9.00 -15.10 -25.87
CA GLU A 41 7.97 -15.51 -24.92
C GLU A 41 7.80 -14.51 -23.78
N LEU A 42 8.90 -14.05 -23.19
CA LEU A 42 8.85 -13.08 -22.10
C LEU A 42 8.30 -11.72 -22.56
N VAL A 43 8.62 -11.29 -23.79
CA VAL A 43 8.05 -10.08 -24.38
C VAL A 43 6.52 -10.22 -24.55
N ILE A 44 6.06 -11.37 -25.04
CA ILE A 44 4.62 -11.66 -25.18
C ILE A 44 3.93 -11.64 -23.80
N PHE A 45 4.50 -12.32 -22.81
CA PHE A 45 3.97 -12.34 -21.44
C PHE A 45 3.81 -10.92 -20.87
N ARG A 46 4.88 -10.11 -20.92
CA ARG A 46 4.86 -8.74 -20.37
C ARG A 46 3.84 -7.86 -21.08
N SER A 47 3.70 -7.99 -22.40
CA SER A 47 2.69 -7.27 -23.17
C SER A 47 1.28 -7.65 -22.75
N GLN A 48 0.99 -8.95 -22.62
CA GLN A 48 -0.34 -9.44 -22.21
C GLN A 48 -0.67 -9.06 -20.77
N LEU A 49 0.30 -9.14 -19.85
CA LEU A 49 0.12 -8.72 -18.47
C LEU A 49 -0.17 -7.21 -18.37
N GLN A 50 0.55 -6.39 -19.14
CA GLN A 50 0.33 -4.95 -19.15
C GLN A 50 -1.07 -4.58 -19.66
N GLU A 51 -1.53 -5.22 -20.74
CA GLU A 51 -2.89 -5.04 -21.25
C GLU A 51 -3.94 -5.38 -20.17
N LEU A 52 -3.77 -6.51 -19.46
CA LEU A 52 -4.67 -6.91 -18.38
C LEU A 52 -4.64 -5.96 -17.16
N LYS A 53 -3.50 -5.32 -16.88
CA LYS A 53 -3.38 -4.30 -15.82
C LYS A 53 -4.15 -3.03 -16.17
N GLU A 54 -4.16 -2.65 -17.44
CA GLU A 54 -4.90 -1.49 -17.93
C GLU A 54 -6.41 -1.73 -17.92
N LEU A 55 -6.84 -2.94 -18.32
CA LEU A 55 -8.24 -3.35 -18.27
C LEU A 55 -8.81 -3.32 -16.84
N HIS A 56 -8.00 -3.57 -15.81
CA HIS A 56 -8.41 -3.63 -14.40
C HIS A 56 -9.37 -2.50 -13.99
N TYR A 57 -9.13 -1.28 -14.48
CA TYR A 57 -9.89 -0.07 -14.13
C TYR A 57 -11.14 0.17 -14.98
N GLN A 58 -11.20 -0.43 -16.17
CA GLN A 58 -12.24 -0.15 -17.18
C GLN A 58 -13.11 -1.38 -17.48
N ASP A 59 -12.83 -2.50 -16.84
CA ASP A 59 -13.44 -3.77 -17.20
C ASP A 59 -14.93 -3.86 -16.86
N SER A 60 -15.73 -4.01 -17.92
CA SER A 60 -17.17 -4.26 -17.90
C SER A 60 -17.53 -5.75 -17.90
N ASN A 61 -16.57 -6.65 -18.15
CA ASN A 61 -16.76 -8.10 -18.15
C ASN A 61 -15.70 -8.83 -17.29
N PRO A 62 -15.90 -8.87 -15.96
CA PRO A 62 -14.92 -9.45 -15.06
C PRO A 62 -14.61 -10.92 -15.28
N THR A 63 -15.59 -11.71 -15.71
CA THR A 63 -15.42 -13.13 -16.02
C THR A 63 -14.42 -13.34 -17.16
N HIS A 64 -14.51 -12.51 -18.20
CA HIS A 64 -13.59 -12.60 -19.33
C HIS A 64 -12.16 -12.25 -18.93
N THR A 65 -11.96 -11.17 -18.16
CA THR A 65 -10.63 -10.74 -17.70
C THR A 65 -10.00 -11.76 -16.76
N ILE A 66 -10.77 -12.34 -15.83
CA ILE A 66 -10.32 -13.44 -14.98
C ILE A 66 -9.80 -14.60 -15.83
N LYS A 67 -10.58 -15.05 -16.82
CA LYS A 67 -10.19 -16.15 -17.69
C LYS A 67 -8.89 -15.85 -18.45
N ARG A 68 -8.70 -14.60 -18.88
CA ARG A 68 -7.45 -14.18 -19.53
C ARG A 68 -6.24 -14.21 -18.59
N TYR A 69 -6.38 -13.79 -17.34
CA TYR A 69 -5.32 -13.94 -16.34
C TYR A 69 -5.01 -15.42 -16.08
N GLU A 70 -6.03 -16.27 -15.90
CA GLU A 70 -5.86 -17.71 -15.69
C GLU A 70 -5.14 -18.37 -16.87
N GLN A 71 -5.50 -18.01 -18.11
CA GLN A 71 -4.82 -18.46 -19.33
C GLN A 71 -3.36 -17.97 -19.39
N LEU A 72 -3.11 -16.71 -19.08
CA LEU A 72 -1.75 -16.16 -19.04
C LEU A 72 -0.89 -16.91 -18.01
N ILE A 73 -1.43 -17.18 -16.82
CA ILE A 73 -0.73 -17.91 -15.76
C ILE A 73 -0.44 -19.36 -16.20
N ALA A 74 -1.40 -20.04 -16.83
CA ALA A 74 -1.23 -21.40 -17.31
C ALA A 74 -0.19 -21.51 -18.42
N ASN A 75 -0.21 -20.58 -19.39
CA ASN A 75 0.70 -20.61 -20.54
C ASN A 75 2.16 -20.31 -20.18
N PHE A 76 2.39 -19.61 -19.07
CA PHE A 76 3.71 -19.18 -18.60
C PHE A 76 4.00 -19.71 -17.20
N SER A 77 3.52 -20.92 -16.89
CA SER A 77 3.61 -21.49 -15.54
C SER A 77 5.04 -21.60 -15.02
N GLU A 78 6.05 -21.73 -15.87
CA GLU A 78 7.44 -21.87 -15.41
C GLU A 78 8.20 -20.52 -15.36
N ALA A 79 7.60 -19.43 -15.83
CA ALA A 79 8.24 -18.12 -15.85
C ALA A 79 8.24 -17.50 -14.44
N PRO A 80 9.38 -16.98 -13.92
CA PRO A 80 9.42 -16.29 -12.63
C PRO A 80 8.44 -15.12 -12.54
N GLU A 81 8.23 -14.40 -13.66
CA GLU A 81 7.31 -13.26 -13.74
C GLU A 81 5.83 -13.63 -13.60
N VAL A 82 5.46 -14.92 -13.69
CA VAL A 82 4.07 -15.37 -13.53
C VAL A 82 3.49 -14.99 -12.16
N THR A 83 4.35 -14.85 -11.16
CA THR A 83 3.99 -14.40 -9.81
C THR A 83 3.36 -13.00 -9.81
N GLU A 84 3.79 -12.11 -10.70
CA GLU A 84 3.20 -10.78 -10.87
C GLU A 84 1.76 -10.90 -11.41
N ALA A 85 1.53 -11.80 -12.37
CA ALA A 85 0.20 -12.08 -12.89
C ALA A 85 -0.73 -12.66 -11.82
N MET A 86 -0.24 -13.60 -10.99
CA MET A 86 -0.99 -14.15 -9.85
C MET A 86 -1.38 -13.07 -8.85
N TYR A 87 -0.44 -12.20 -8.49
CA TYR A 87 -0.70 -11.06 -7.61
C TYR A 87 -1.75 -10.10 -8.19
N HIS A 88 -1.68 -9.80 -9.48
CA HIS A 88 -2.65 -8.92 -10.14
C HIS A 88 -4.04 -9.57 -10.25
N LEU A 89 -4.11 -10.88 -10.50
CA LEU A 89 -5.37 -11.63 -10.46
C LEU A 89 -5.98 -11.61 -9.05
N ALA A 90 -5.18 -11.83 -8.00
CA ALA A 90 -5.63 -11.73 -6.61
C ALA A 90 -6.22 -10.34 -6.30
N ARG A 91 -5.53 -9.28 -6.74
CA ARG A 91 -6.03 -7.90 -6.62
C ARG A 91 -7.31 -7.66 -7.40
N TYR A 92 -7.45 -8.29 -8.57
CA TYR A 92 -8.64 -8.16 -9.41
C TYR A 92 -9.86 -8.80 -8.73
N TYR A 93 -9.72 -10.01 -8.19
CA TYR A 93 -10.77 -10.64 -7.37
C TYR A 93 -11.17 -9.76 -6.18
N ARG A 94 -10.19 -9.17 -5.49
CA ARG A 94 -10.42 -8.26 -4.37
C ARG A 94 -11.16 -6.99 -4.80
N SER A 95 -10.68 -6.30 -5.84
CA SER A 95 -11.22 -4.98 -6.24
C SER A 95 -12.64 -5.06 -6.78
N LYS A 96 -12.97 -6.16 -7.46
CA LYS A 96 -14.31 -6.42 -7.99
C LYS A 96 -15.25 -7.09 -6.97
N GLY A 97 -14.74 -7.48 -5.80
CA GLY A 97 -15.56 -8.13 -4.76
C GLY A 97 -16.15 -9.49 -5.19
N ILE A 98 -15.54 -10.17 -6.16
CA ILE A 98 -16.10 -11.37 -6.79
C ILE A 98 -15.97 -12.60 -5.89
N SER A 99 -14.78 -12.84 -5.35
CA SER A 99 -14.53 -13.98 -4.46
C SER A 99 -13.34 -13.72 -3.54
N LYS A 100 -13.63 -13.60 -2.24
CA LYS A 100 -12.61 -13.44 -1.20
C LYS A 100 -11.68 -14.66 -1.12
N GLN A 101 -12.24 -15.87 -1.23
CA GLN A 101 -11.47 -17.11 -1.18
C GLN A 101 -10.50 -17.23 -2.35
N LYS A 102 -10.94 -16.90 -3.58
CA LYS A 102 -10.05 -16.88 -4.74
C LYS A 102 -8.96 -15.80 -4.63
N ALA A 103 -9.29 -14.61 -4.11
CA ALA A 103 -8.26 -13.60 -3.85
C ALA A 103 -7.18 -14.11 -2.88
N ILE A 104 -7.58 -14.76 -1.79
CA ILE A 104 -6.66 -15.35 -0.81
C ILE A 104 -5.80 -16.43 -1.43
N TYR A 105 -6.42 -17.35 -2.18
CA TYR A 105 -5.72 -18.40 -2.91
C TYR A 105 -4.61 -17.81 -3.80
N TRP A 106 -4.96 -16.85 -4.66
CA TRP A 106 -3.98 -16.27 -5.60
C TRP A 106 -2.91 -15.43 -4.92
N PHE A 107 -3.20 -14.78 -3.79
CA PHE A 107 -2.13 -14.15 -3.00
C PHE A 107 -1.17 -15.19 -2.42
N ARG A 108 -1.67 -16.32 -1.90
CA ARG A 108 -0.82 -17.40 -1.37
C ARG A 108 0.06 -18.00 -2.46
N GLU A 109 -0.51 -18.25 -3.64
CA GLU A 109 0.26 -18.74 -4.80
C GLU A 109 1.36 -17.75 -5.22
N ALA A 110 1.04 -16.45 -5.29
CA ALA A 110 2.03 -15.42 -5.61
C ALA A 110 3.16 -15.36 -4.57
N ILE A 111 2.84 -15.50 -3.28
CA ILE A 111 3.84 -15.51 -2.20
C ILE A 111 4.73 -16.76 -2.31
N ALA A 112 4.13 -17.94 -2.44
CA ALA A 112 4.84 -19.22 -2.44
C ALA A 112 5.86 -19.35 -3.59
N ARG A 113 5.59 -18.66 -4.70
CA ARG A 113 6.37 -18.80 -5.94
C ARG A 113 7.27 -17.60 -6.25
N SER A 114 7.14 -16.51 -5.50
CA SER A 114 7.98 -15.32 -5.68
C SER A 114 9.27 -15.46 -4.87
N ALA A 115 10.33 -14.82 -5.36
CA ALA A 115 11.56 -14.69 -4.59
C ALA A 115 11.27 -13.90 -3.30
N GLU A 116 11.82 -14.37 -2.18
CA GLU A 116 11.69 -13.71 -0.90
C GLU A 116 12.17 -12.25 -0.99
N ASN A 117 11.44 -11.34 -0.34
CA ASN A 117 11.70 -9.89 -0.35
C ASN A 117 11.64 -9.22 -1.74
N SER A 118 11.22 -9.94 -2.78
CA SER A 118 10.84 -9.31 -4.04
C SER A 118 9.64 -8.38 -3.84
N TRP A 119 9.47 -7.43 -4.76
CA TRP A 119 8.30 -6.54 -4.75
C TRP A 119 6.97 -7.31 -4.75
N VAL A 120 6.88 -8.39 -5.55
CA VAL A 120 5.67 -9.23 -5.62
C VAL A 120 5.44 -9.94 -4.30
N TRP A 121 6.47 -10.52 -3.69
CA TRP A 121 6.38 -11.16 -2.38
C TRP A 121 5.82 -10.19 -1.33
N SER A 122 6.43 -9.01 -1.22
CA SER A 122 6.03 -7.99 -0.24
C SER A 122 4.59 -7.51 -0.47
N LYS A 123 4.23 -7.21 -1.73
CA LYS A 123 2.89 -6.73 -2.07
C LYS A 123 1.83 -7.81 -1.93
N ALA A 124 2.13 -9.06 -2.23
CA ALA A 124 1.20 -10.18 -2.08
C ALA A 124 0.93 -10.48 -0.61
N ARG A 125 1.95 -10.43 0.28
CA ARG A 125 1.77 -10.55 1.73
C ARG A 125 0.89 -9.46 2.33
N ILE A 126 1.15 -8.20 1.98
CA ILE A 126 0.30 -7.05 2.36
C ILE A 126 -1.12 -7.24 1.81
N GLY A 127 -1.25 -7.68 0.57
CA GLY A 127 -2.53 -7.98 -0.07
C GLY A 127 -3.33 -9.05 0.68
N LEU A 128 -2.68 -10.15 1.06
CA LEU A 128 -3.23 -11.26 1.84
C LEU A 128 -3.61 -10.82 3.25
N ALA A 129 -2.73 -10.12 3.96
CA ALA A 129 -3.01 -9.55 5.27
C ALA A 129 -4.28 -8.70 5.25
N GLY A 130 -4.47 -7.91 4.18
CA GLY A 130 -5.67 -7.12 4.02
C GLY A 130 -6.97 -7.91 3.77
N GLN A 131 -6.90 -9.17 3.35
CA GLN A 131 -8.04 -10.08 3.29
C GLN A 131 -8.32 -10.76 4.63
N LEU A 132 -7.25 -11.17 5.32
CA LEU A 132 -7.30 -11.92 6.56
C LEU A 132 -7.72 -11.06 7.76
N ARG A 133 -7.29 -9.79 7.82
CA ARG A 133 -7.61 -8.87 8.94
C ARG A 133 -9.11 -8.70 9.21
N TRP A 134 -9.96 -8.91 8.21
CA TRP A 134 -11.42 -8.79 8.34
C TRP A 134 -12.12 -10.09 8.75
N MET A 135 -11.39 -11.21 8.88
CA MET A 135 -11.92 -12.49 9.35
C MET A 135 -11.95 -12.53 10.88
N THR A 136 -12.69 -11.63 11.51
CA THR A 136 -12.62 -11.48 12.98
C THR A 136 -13.27 -12.62 13.76
N ASP A 137 -14.09 -13.42 13.08
CA ASP A 137 -14.59 -14.72 13.53
C ASP A 137 -13.48 -15.79 13.55
N ASN A 138 -12.33 -15.52 12.93
CA ASN A 138 -11.15 -16.37 12.92
C ASN A 138 -9.94 -15.60 13.49
N PRO A 139 -9.71 -15.66 14.83
CA PRO A 139 -8.58 -14.99 15.48
C PRO A 139 -7.21 -15.41 14.93
N GLN A 140 -7.08 -16.65 14.44
CA GLN A 140 -5.84 -17.13 13.85
C GLN A 140 -5.52 -16.41 12.53
N ALA A 141 -6.53 -16.17 11.69
CA ALA A 141 -6.36 -15.40 10.45
C ALA A 141 -5.96 -13.95 10.74
N VAL A 142 -6.53 -13.32 11.78
CA VAL A 142 -6.14 -11.96 12.19
C VAL A 142 -4.67 -11.92 12.65
N ARG A 143 -4.23 -12.91 13.44
CA ARG A 143 -2.81 -13.04 13.83
C ARG A 143 -1.90 -13.28 12.63
N GLU A 144 -2.29 -14.16 11.71
CA GLU A 144 -1.56 -14.40 10.45
C GLU A 144 -1.39 -13.08 9.67
N ALA A 145 -2.44 -12.26 9.56
CA ALA A 145 -2.36 -10.96 8.90
C ALA A 145 -1.27 -10.06 9.50
N ARG A 146 -1.12 -10.04 10.82
CA ARG A 146 -0.11 -9.24 11.52
C ARG A 146 1.30 -9.72 11.22
N VAL A 147 1.54 -11.02 11.40
CA VAL A 147 2.82 -11.67 11.09
C VAL A 147 3.25 -11.41 9.64
N LEU A 148 2.31 -11.52 8.69
CA LEU A 148 2.57 -11.24 7.28
C LEU A 148 3.14 -9.83 7.05
N VAL A 149 2.59 -8.81 7.71
CA VAL A 149 2.97 -7.40 7.52
C VAL A 149 4.25 -7.07 8.28
N GLU A 150 4.43 -7.61 9.48
CA GLU A 150 5.64 -7.43 10.30
C GLU A 150 6.87 -8.04 9.64
N GLU A 151 6.76 -9.23 9.02
CA GLU A 151 7.85 -9.82 8.23
C GLU A 151 8.23 -8.94 7.03
N VAL A 152 7.25 -8.35 6.33
CA VAL A 152 7.54 -7.41 5.24
C VAL A 152 8.26 -6.17 5.77
N ALA A 153 7.83 -5.64 6.92
CA ALA A 153 8.45 -4.49 7.57
C ALA A 153 9.92 -4.75 7.96
N ALA A 154 10.21 -5.95 8.48
CA ALA A 154 11.55 -6.35 8.89
C ALA A 154 12.52 -6.49 7.70
N ASN A 155 12.02 -6.94 6.55
CA ASN A 155 12.89 -7.30 5.43
C ASN A 155 12.95 -6.26 4.29
N ASN A 156 12.07 -5.25 4.26
CA ASN A 156 11.93 -4.33 3.11
C ASN A 156 12.15 -2.85 3.49
N THR A 157 13.29 -2.54 4.08
CA THR A 157 13.59 -1.19 4.62
C THR A 157 13.82 -0.12 3.55
N ASN A 158 14.06 -0.49 2.29
CA ASN A 158 14.50 0.45 1.26
C ASN A 158 13.41 0.77 0.21
N GLN A 159 12.25 0.10 0.26
CA GLN A 159 11.18 0.30 -0.71
C GLN A 159 10.06 1.13 -0.09
N ILE A 160 10.11 2.45 -0.29
CA ILE A 160 9.14 3.37 0.31
C ILE A 160 7.67 2.99 0.01
N ALA A 161 7.38 2.62 -1.23
CA ALA A 161 6.05 2.20 -1.64
C ALA A 161 5.56 0.95 -0.87
N VAL A 162 6.46 0.10 -0.39
CA VAL A 162 6.15 -1.06 0.46
C VAL A 162 5.96 -0.60 1.90
N LEU A 163 6.89 0.20 2.44
CA LEU A 163 6.82 0.70 3.82
C LEU A 163 5.54 1.50 4.11
N VAL A 164 5.13 2.37 3.20
CA VAL A 164 3.87 3.11 3.33
C VAL A 164 2.67 2.16 3.32
N SER A 165 2.71 1.09 2.54
CA SER A 165 1.66 0.07 2.55
C SER A 165 1.66 -0.73 3.86
N VAL A 166 2.83 -1.02 4.43
CA VAL A 166 2.99 -1.69 5.74
C VAL A 166 2.36 -0.86 6.85
N GLU A 167 2.72 0.43 6.96
CA GLU A 167 2.19 1.30 8.01
C GLU A 167 0.66 1.45 7.91
N PHE A 168 0.14 1.55 6.68
CA PHE A 168 -1.31 1.58 6.47
C PHE A 168 -1.99 0.28 6.92
N GLU A 169 -1.42 -0.88 6.58
CA GLU A 169 -1.99 -2.17 6.98
C GLU A 169 -1.89 -2.42 8.49
N LEU A 170 -0.79 -2.04 9.15
CA LEU A 170 -0.67 -2.11 10.61
C LEU A 170 -1.68 -1.19 11.31
N MET A 171 -1.88 0.03 10.79
CA MET A 171 -2.93 0.92 11.28
C MET A 171 -4.31 0.26 11.18
N MET A 172 -4.62 -0.36 10.03
CA MET A 172 -5.89 -1.05 9.83
C MET A 172 -6.10 -2.21 10.81
N GLN A 173 -5.06 -2.97 11.12
CA GLN A 173 -5.12 -4.03 12.11
C GLN A 173 -5.39 -3.47 13.50
N CYS A 174 -4.69 -2.40 13.90
CA CYS A 174 -4.95 -1.72 15.16
C CYS A 174 -6.40 -1.21 15.27
N ILE A 175 -6.99 -0.69 14.18
CA ILE A 175 -8.41 -0.29 14.15
C ILE A 175 -9.35 -1.48 14.41
N VAL A 176 -9.07 -2.63 13.79
CA VAL A 176 -9.84 -3.87 13.95
C VAL A 176 -9.74 -4.43 15.37
N GLU A 177 -8.55 -4.33 15.97
CA GLU A 177 -8.24 -4.78 17.34
C GLU A 177 -8.67 -3.78 18.43
N ASP A 178 -9.35 -2.68 18.07
CA ASP A 178 -9.73 -1.60 18.99
C ASP A 178 -8.55 -0.91 19.70
N ASN A 179 -7.37 -0.95 19.09
CA ASN A 179 -6.15 -0.32 19.58
C ASN A 179 -5.94 1.06 18.96
N SER A 180 -6.66 2.06 19.48
CA SER A 180 -6.61 3.45 18.96
C SER A 180 -5.20 4.06 19.06
N THR A 181 -4.45 3.80 20.13
CA THR A 181 -3.08 4.30 20.30
C THR A 181 -2.13 3.73 19.24
N GLY A 182 -2.25 2.44 18.92
CA GLY A 182 -1.51 1.80 17.84
C GLY A 182 -1.88 2.38 16.47
N ALA A 183 -3.18 2.59 16.23
CA ALA A 183 -3.66 3.20 14.99
C ALA A 183 -3.13 4.63 14.81
N GLU A 184 -3.18 5.47 15.86
CA GLU A 184 -2.61 6.83 15.83
C GLU A 184 -1.10 6.80 15.54
N ARG A 185 -0.37 5.88 16.17
CA ARG A 185 1.08 5.73 15.96
C ARG A 185 1.41 5.46 14.50
N HIS A 186 0.74 4.49 13.87
CA HIS A 186 0.99 4.14 12.47
C HIS A 186 0.49 5.23 11.50
N CYS A 187 -0.64 5.87 11.78
CA CYS A 187 -1.10 7.04 11.02
C CYS A 187 -0.09 8.20 11.10
N SER A 188 0.44 8.49 12.29
CA SER A 188 1.48 9.52 12.47
C SER A 188 2.76 9.19 11.69
N ARG A 189 3.18 7.91 11.67
CA ARG A 189 4.32 7.47 10.85
C ARG A 189 4.05 7.63 9.35
N LEU A 190 2.83 7.38 8.89
CA LEU A 190 2.40 7.64 7.51
C LEU A 190 2.49 9.11 7.11
N LEU A 191 2.01 10.00 7.98
CA LEU A 191 2.06 11.44 7.75
C LEU A 191 3.51 11.97 7.73
N GLY A 192 4.36 11.42 8.59
CA GLY A 192 5.78 11.76 8.66
C GLY A 192 6.63 11.33 7.45
N TYR A 193 6.05 10.73 6.40
CA TYR A 193 6.78 10.49 5.15
C TYR A 193 6.93 11.76 4.30
N ASP A 194 6.08 12.79 4.44
CA ASP A 194 6.25 14.03 3.66
C ASP A 194 7.45 14.87 4.10
N ASP A 195 7.78 14.82 5.39
CA ASP A 195 8.79 15.68 6.02
C ASP A 195 10.21 15.09 5.95
N ARG A 196 10.34 13.86 5.46
CA ARG A 196 11.66 13.24 5.33
C ARG A 196 12.35 13.76 4.07
N GLN A 197 13.19 14.77 4.27
CA GLN A 197 14.21 15.23 3.31
C GLN A 197 15.11 14.08 2.78
N THR A 198 15.02 12.89 3.38
CA THR A 198 15.80 11.69 3.07
C THR A 198 15.02 10.64 2.28
N LEU A 199 13.78 10.90 1.82
CA LEU A 199 13.11 9.92 0.98
C LEU A 199 13.83 9.79 -0.37
N PRO A 200 14.02 8.57 -0.89
CA PRO A 200 14.39 8.40 -2.28
C PRO A 200 13.40 9.14 -3.17
N ALA A 201 13.87 9.67 -4.30
CA ALA A 201 13.00 10.30 -5.29
C ALA A 201 11.87 9.32 -5.68
N MET A 202 10.64 9.66 -5.30
CA MET A 202 9.45 8.89 -5.68
C MET A 202 9.03 9.24 -7.09
N ASN A 203 8.56 8.25 -7.84
CA ASN A 203 7.89 8.56 -9.10
C ASN A 203 6.48 9.15 -8.84
N PRO A 204 5.87 9.84 -9.82
CA PRO A 204 4.56 10.49 -9.63
C PRO A 204 3.43 9.54 -9.20
N LEU A 205 3.51 8.26 -9.56
CA LEU A 205 2.51 7.26 -9.17
C LEU A 205 2.66 6.88 -7.69
N GLU A 206 3.88 6.74 -7.21
CA GLU A 206 4.19 6.47 -5.79
C GLU A 206 3.78 7.64 -4.90
N GLU A 207 4.08 8.87 -5.32
CA GLU A 207 3.66 10.08 -4.61
C GLU A 207 2.12 10.16 -4.49
N LYS A 208 1.43 9.90 -5.60
CA LYS A 208 -0.04 9.84 -5.61
C LYS A 208 -0.58 8.74 -4.69
N MET A 209 0.07 7.58 -4.68
CA MET A 209 -0.30 6.47 -3.79
C MET A 209 -0.07 6.85 -2.32
N LEU A 210 1.07 7.47 -1.98
CA LEU A 210 1.38 7.95 -0.63
C LEU A 210 0.30 8.92 -0.14
N LYS A 211 0.02 9.98 -0.91
CA LYS A 211 -1.01 10.98 -0.57
C LYS A 211 -2.38 10.33 -0.38
N SER A 212 -2.73 9.37 -1.24
CA SER A 212 -3.99 8.62 -1.11
C SER A 212 -4.03 7.78 0.17
N LEU A 213 -2.94 7.13 0.56
CA LEU A 213 -2.87 6.33 1.78
C LEU A 213 -2.85 7.20 3.04
N GLN A 214 -2.15 8.33 3.02
CA GLN A 214 -2.14 9.32 4.11
C GLN A 214 -3.53 9.88 4.36
N SER A 215 -4.18 10.45 3.33
CA SER A 215 -5.55 10.96 3.43
C SER A 215 -6.50 9.88 3.95
N ARG A 216 -6.44 8.66 3.38
CA ARG A 216 -7.29 7.55 3.82
C ARG A 216 -7.00 7.10 5.26
N SER A 217 -5.76 7.16 5.69
CA SER A 217 -5.37 6.78 7.06
C SER A 217 -6.01 7.70 8.10
N VAL A 218 -6.00 9.01 7.81
CA VAL A 218 -6.59 10.03 8.67
C VAL A 218 -8.10 9.89 8.71
N ASP A 219 -8.76 9.72 7.55
CA ASP A 219 -10.21 9.47 7.49
C ASP A 219 -10.65 8.32 8.41
N LEU A 220 -9.92 7.21 8.33
CA LEU A 220 -10.25 5.99 9.07
C LEU A 220 -9.95 6.14 10.57
N LEU A 221 -8.86 6.81 10.93
CA LEU A 221 -8.54 7.12 12.33
C LEU A 221 -9.59 8.08 12.93
N MET A 222 -9.92 9.16 12.21
CA MET A 222 -10.96 10.11 12.60
C MET A 222 -12.32 9.42 12.75
N HIS A 223 -12.63 8.49 11.85
CA HIS A 223 -13.82 7.67 11.98
C HIS A 223 -13.79 6.78 13.22
N LYS A 224 -12.66 6.12 13.49
CA LYS A 224 -12.50 5.29 14.68
C LYS A 224 -12.69 6.08 15.97
N VAL A 225 -12.08 7.26 16.08
CA VAL A 225 -12.17 8.10 17.30
C VAL A 225 -13.57 8.66 17.49
N SER A 226 -14.16 9.25 16.45
CA SER A 226 -15.51 9.82 16.55
C SER A 226 -16.58 8.76 16.90
N CYS A 227 -16.47 7.56 16.33
CA CYS A 227 -17.45 6.49 16.55
C CYS A 227 -17.14 5.55 17.73
N GLY A 228 -15.91 5.59 18.28
CA GLY A 228 -15.45 4.77 19.39
C GLY A 228 -16.05 5.17 20.76
N PRO A 229 -15.68 4.48 21.84
CA PRO A 229 -16.07 4.85 23.20
C PRO A 229 -15.44 6.19 23.62
N GLY A 230 -16.02 6.84 24.64
CA GLY A 230 -15.51 8.09 25.23
C GLY A 230 -16.51 9.23 25.19
N THR A 231 -16.26 10.26 25.99
CA THR A 231 -17.09 11.47 26.06
C THR A 231 -16.91 12.34 24.82
N ARG A 232 -17.88 13.21 24.55
CA ARG A 232 -17.80 14.19 23.47
C ARG A 232 -16.56 15.07 23.63
N GLU A 233 -16.33 15.57 24.84
CA GLU A 233 -15.23 16.47 25.19
C GLU A 233 -13.89 15.78 25.01
N GLY A 234 -13.76 14.52 25.45
CA GLY A 234 -12.54 13.74 25.29
C GLY A 234 -12.20 13.49 23.83
N LYS A 235 -13.20 13.18 23.00
CA LYS A 235 -13.02 13.02 21.54
C LYS A 235 -12.64 14.32 20.86
N ALA A 236 -13.31 15.42 21.20
CA ALA A 236 -13.00 16.74 20.64
C ALA A 236 -11.57 17.17 20.98
N ALA A 237 -11.17 17.02 22.25
CA ALA A 237 -9.81 17.31 22.70
C ALA A 237 -8.77 16.44 21.98
N TRP A 238 -9.05 15.14 21.78
CA TRP A 238 -8.15 14.26 21.02
C TRP A 238 -7.99 14.73 19.57
N VAL A 239 -9.08 15.08 18.89
CA VAL A 239 -9.03 15.56 17.49
C VAL A 239 -8.23 16.86 17.39
N GLU A 240 -8.41 17.78 18.33
CA GLU A 240 -7.63 19.01 18.40
C GLU A 240 -6.14 18.75 18.64
N GLN A 241 -5.80 17.83 19.56
CA GLN A 241 -4.42 17.45 19.82
C GLN A 241 -3.77 16.80 18.59
N PHE A 242 -4.50 15.94 17.89
CA PHE A 242 -4.02 15.31 16.67
C PHE A 242 -3.74 16.35 15.57
N GLU A 243 -4.65 17.31 15.37
CA GLU A 243 -4.45 18.41 14.42
C GLU A 243 -3.22 19.26 14.75
N LYS A 244 -3.06 19.63 16.03
CA LYS A 244 -1.88 20.40 16.49
C LYS A 244 -0.56 19.66 16.27
N LYS A 245 -0.56 18.33 16.36
CA LYS A 245 0.62 17.48 16.18
C LYS A 245 1.07 17.38 14.72
N HIS A 246 0.15 17.58 13.78
CA HIS A 246 0.39 17.42 12.34
C HIS A 246 0.01 18.68 11.55
N PRO A 247 0.66 19.84 11.81
CA PRO A 247 0.32 21.08 11.14
C PRO A 247 0.68 21.03 9.63
N GLY A 248 -0.05 21.80 8.81
CA GLY A 248 0.35 22.08 7.42
C GLY A 248 -0.03 21.03 6.37
N HIS A 249 -0.71 19.94 6.74
CA HIS A 249 -1.21 18.96 5.77
C HIS A 249 -2.63 19.34 5.30
N GLU A 250 -2.75 19.91 4.10
CA GLU A 250 -4.04 20.38 3.53
C GLU A 250 -5.14 19.31 3.51
N TRP A 251 -4.76 18.05 3.29
CA TRP A 251 -5.69 16.92 3.26
C TRP A 251 -6.20 16.45 4.62
N LEU A 252 -5.73 17.03 5.74
CA LEU A 252 -6.30 16.77 7.07
C LEU A 252 -7.62 17.49 7.30
N GLY A 253 -7.83 18.64 6.63
CA GLY A 253 -8.93 19.55 6.94
C GLY A 253 -10.31 18.90 6.86
N GLU A 254 -10.61 18.23 5.73
CA GLU A 254 -11.89 17.58 5.53
C GLU A 254 -12.15 16.38 6.48
N PRO A 255 -11.22 15.41 6.64
CA PRO A 255 -11.37 14.34 7.63
C PRO A 255 -11.64 14.84 9.06
N ILE A 256 -10.90 15.86 9.51
CA ILE A 256 -11.02 16.46 10.84
C ILE A 256 -12.37 17.17 10.98
N ARG A 257 -12.76 17.96 9.98
CA ARG A 257 -14.06 18.64 9.94
C ARG A 257 -15.21 17.64 10.05
N GLN A 258 -15.17 16.54 9.29
CA GLN A 258 -16.17 15.48 9.37
C GLN A 258 -16.16 14.76 10.73
N ALA A 259 -15.01 14.63 11.38
CA ALA A 259 -14.91 14.08 12.74
C ALA A 259 -15.63 14.99 13.74
N ARG A 260 -15.38 16.30 13.68
CA ARG A 260 -16.00 17.31 14.56
C ARG A 260 -17.52 17.31 14.43
N VAL A 261 -18.05 17.35 13.20
CA VAL A 261 -19.51 17.27 12.96
C VAL A 261 -20.12 16.05 13.65
N ARG A 262 -19.51 14.87 13.47
CA ARG A 262 -20.00 13.64 14.11
C ARG A 262 -19.91 13.65 15.63
N ILE A 263 -18.90 14.30 16.20
CA ILE A 263 -18.74 14.45 17.65
C ILE A 263 -19.79 15.42 18.20
N ASP A 264 -20.08 16.52 17.49
CA ASP A 264 -21.10 17.49 17.89
C ASP A 264 -22.51 16.90 17.82
N ASP A 265 -22.79 16.07 16.82
CA ASP A 265 -24.07 15.35 16.70
C ASP A 265 -24.34 14.39 17.86
N MET A 266 -23.29 13.91 18.56
CA MET A 266 -23.46 13.08 19.77
C MET A 266 -24.13 13.84 20.92
N GLY A 267 -23.95 15.16 21.00
CA GLY A 267 -24.58 15.98 22.05
C GLY A 267 -26.08 16.17 21.85
N ASN A 268 -26.58 15.93 20.64
CA ASN A 268 -27.99 16.09 20.27
C ASN A 268 -28.79 14.78 20.34
N THR A 269 -28.15 13.66 20.65
CA THR A 269 -28.82 12.37 20.77
C THR A 269 -29.15 12.07 22.23
N SER A 270 -30.41 11.76 22.52
CA SER A 270 -30.82 11.32 23.86
C SER A 270 -30.02 10.07 24.27
N PRO A 271 -29.87 9.78 25.59
CA PRO A 271 -29.19 8.58 26.07
C PRO A 271 -29.72 7.28 25.42
N GLU A 272 -31.02 7.19 25.19
CA GLU A 272 -31.67 6.08 24.49
C GLU A 272 -31.29 6.01 23.00
N GLY A 273 -31.13 7.17 22.35
CA GLY A 273 -30.63 7.25 20.97
C GLY A 273 -29.16 6.85 20.85
N ALA A 274 -28.33 7.16 21.86
CA ALA A 274 -26.93 6.76 21.90
C ALA A 274 -26.76 5.24 21.98
N GLU A 275 -27.58 4.56 22.80
CA GLU A 275 -27.54 3.10 22.95
C GLU A 275 -28.01 2.38 21.67
N LEU A 276 -29.06 2.88 21.03
CA LEU A 276 -29.56 2.39 19.74
C LEU A 276 -28.53 2.58 18.61
N LEU A 277 -27.80 3.70 18.61
CA LEU A 277 -26.71 3.96 17.68
C LEU A 277 -25.52 3.02 17.91
N THR A 278 -25.18 2.68 19.16
CA THR A 278 -24.12 1.71 19.45
C THR A 278 -24.51 0.27 19.09
N SER A 279 -25.78 -0.11 19.29
CA SER A 279 -26.31 -1.44 18.93
C SER A 279 -26.35 -1.66 17.40
N LYS A 280 -26.82 -0.67 16.63
CA LYS A 280 -26.81 -0.75 15.16
C LYS A 280 -25.41 -0.66 14.54
N ARG A 281 -24.39 -0.23 15.29
CA ARG A 281 -22.99 -0.09 14.82
C ARG A 281 -22.23 -1.40 14.66
N GLY A 282 -22.78 -2.55 15.03
CA GLY A 282 -22.30 -3.86 14.54
C GLY A 282 -22.24 -3.94 12.99
N SER A 283 -23.04 -3.10 12.31
CA SER A 283 -23.08 -2.90 10.85
C SER A 283 -22.03 -1.90 10.30
N ALA A 284 -21.27 -1.18 11.15
CA ALA A 284 -20.28 -0.19 10.69
C ALA A 284 -19.14 -0.79 9.84
N ARG A 285 -18.87 -2.10 10.00
CA ARG A 285 -17.99 -2.87 9.10
C ARG A 285 -18.45 -2.80 7.65
N THR A 286 -19.75 -2.85 7.41
CA THR A 286 -20.39 -2.76 6.10
C THR A 286 -20.16 -1.36 5.51
N VAL A 287 -20.34 -0.29 6.28
CA VAL A 287 -20.19 1.10 5.82
C VAL A 287 -18.75 1.43 5.40
N MET A 288 -17.73 0.95 6.13
CA MET A 288 -16.32 1.16 5.72
C MET A 288 -15.96 0.40 4.43
N ILE A 289 -16.56 -0.77 4.18
CA ILE A 289 -16.35 -1.55 2.95
C ILE A 289 -17.05 -0.86 1.77
N PHE A 290 -18.29 -0.40 1.94
CA PHE A 290 -19.06 0.25 0.87
C PHE A 290 -18.57 1.67 0.56
N GLY A 291 -18.06 2.43 1.53
CA GLY A 291 -17.50 3.76 1.29
C GLY A 291 -16.29 3.74 0.35
N ASN A 292 -15.44 2.70 0.43
CA ASN A 292 -14.34 2.50 -0.51
C ASN A 292 -14.83 2.16 -1.92
N LEU A 293 -15.90 1.37 -2.03
CA LEU A 293 -16.48 1.02 -3.33
C LEU A 293 -17.12 2.24 -4.00
N LEU A 294 -17.85 3.05 -3.22
CA LEU A 294 -18.55 4.23 -3.72
C LEU A 294 -17.58 5.32 -4.18
N ALA A 295 -16.51 5.59 -3.43
CA ALA A 295 -15.48 6.56 -3.82
C ALA A 295 -14.80 6.16 -5.15
N VAL A 296 -14.54 4.87 -5.36
CA VAL A 296 -14.01 4.34 -6.62
C VAL A 296 -15.02 4.49 -7.76
N VAL A 297 -16.30 4.18 -7.53
CA VAL A 297 -17.36 4.34 -8.53
C VAL A 297 -17.54 5.80 -8.94
N VAL A 298 -17.55 6.74 -7.99
CA VAL A 298 -17.67 8.17 -8.26
C VAL A 298 -16.46 8.69 -9.05
N LEU A 299 -15.24 8.27 -8.69
CA LEU A 299 -14.04 8.64 -9.42
C LEU A 299 -14.07 8.11 -10.87
N CYS A 300 -14.52 6.87 -11.08
CA CYS A 300 -14.72 6.30 -12.41
C CYS A 300 -15.77 7.06 -13.23
N ALA A 301 -16.88 7.46 -12.62
CA ALA A 301 -17.92 8.25 -13.29
C ALA A 301 -17.43 9.65 -13.72
N ILE A 302 -16.62 10.32 -12.88
CA ILE A 302 -16.01 11.61 -13.22
C ILE A 302 -15.03 11.48 -14.39
N ILE A 303 -14.23 10.42 -14.41
CA ILE A 303 -13.29 10.14 -15.51
C ILE A 303 -14.04 9.85 -16.82
N LEU A 304 -15.11 9.04 -16.77
CA LEU A 304 -15.95 8.76 -17.93
C LEU A 304 -16.58 10.04 -18.50
N ARG A 305 -17.16 10.88 -17.63
CA ARG A 305 -17.81 12.13 -18.05
C ARG A 305 -16.82 13.09 -18.73
N LYS A 306 -15.60 13.23 -18.19
CA LYS A 306 -14.57 14.08 -18.81
C LYS A 306 -14.09 13.56 -20.17
N ARG A 307 -14.17 12.26 -20.44
CA ARG A 307 -13.80 11.68 -21.74
C ARG A 307 -14.91 11.79 -22.77
N LEU A 308 -16.17 11.56 -22.38
CA LEU A 308 -17.33 11.69 -23.26
C LEU A 308 -17.60 13.13 -23.69
N LEU A 309 -17.18 14.10 -22.88
CA LEU A 309 -17.34 15.53 -23.17
C LEU A 309 -16.12 16.17 -23.84
N ARG A 310 -15.08 15.40 -24.21
CA ARG A 310 -14.01 15.97 -25.05
C ARG A 310 -14.59 16.17 -26.46
N PRO A 311 -14.63 17.41 -26.99
CA PRO A 311 -15.01 17.62 -28.37
C PRO A 311 -14.05 16.83 -29.25
N ALA A 312 -14.59 16.12 -30.24
CA ALA A 312 -13.78 15.51 -31.29
C ALA A 312 -12.95 16.64 -31.90
N GLY A 313 -11.61 16.50 -31.82
CA GLY A 313 -10.72 17.46 -32.46
C GLY A 313 -11.03 17.55 -33.96
N PRO A 314 -10.77 18.70 -34.60
CA PRO A 314 -10.98 18.83 -36.03
C PRO A 314 -10.19 17.76 -36.78
N ALA A 315 -10.89 17.04 -37.64
CA ALA A 315 -10.34 16.03 -38.54
C ALA A 315 -9.44 16.68 -39.60
#